data_AF-A0A127SEQ6-F1
#
_entry.id   AF-A0A127SEQ6-F1
#
_cell.length_a   1.000
_cell.length_b   1.000
_cell.length_c   1.000
_cell.angle_alpha   90.00
_cell.angle_beta   90.00
_cell.angle_gamma   90.00
#
_symmetry.space_group_name_H-M   'P 1'
#
loop_
_entity.id
_entity.type
_entity.pdbx_description
1 polymer ?
#
loop_
_entity_poly.entity_id
_entity_poly.type
_entity_poly.pdbx_seq_one_letter_code
_entity_poly.pdbx_strand_id
1 'polypeptide(L)'
;MAAGSIIIDLLMKTGSFETDTKRAEKALKQLEKTANDVGRVISTAFAAATAATAALVVSSANAAKEMSNLAQISGAGAEEFQKFAAGARTVGIQQEKLGDIFKDFREKVGEFVQTGGGGMRDFFEQIAPKVGITADAFRNLSGPQALQLYVDMLQKAGLSQEQMSFYLESMASDTTALIPLLLDGGKAMK
;
A
#
# COMPACT_ATOMS: atom_id res chain seq x y z
N MET A 1 -39.92 -30.98 -12.41
CA MET A 1 -38.45 -31.18 -12.29
C MET A 1 -37.94 -31.66 -13.64
N ALA A 2 -37.23 -30.84 -14.43
CA ALA A 2 -36.56 -31.31 -15.67
C ALA A 2 -35.65 -30.27 -16.37
N ALA A 3 -35.66 -28.99 -16.00
CA ALA A 3 -34.85 -27.97 -16.69
C ALA A 3 -33.48 -27.69 -16.05
N GLY A 4 -33.32 -27.99 -14.75
CA GLY A 4 -32.08 -27.70 -14.02
C GLY A 4 -30.93 -28.68 -14.27
N SER A 5 -31.21 -29.94 -14.62
CA SER A 5 -30.18 -30.97 -14.79
C SER A 5 -29.49 -30.93 -16.15
N ILE A 6 -30.15 -30.40 -17.18
CA ILE A 6 -29.61 -30.39 -18.56
C ILE A 6 -28.50 -29.34 -18.74
N ILE A 7 -28.61 -28.19 -18.06
CA ILE A 7 -27.58 -27.14 -18.10
C ILE A 7 -26.32 -27.57 -17.33
N ILE A 8 -26.50 -28.34 -16.26
CA ILE A 8 -25.40 -28.85 -15.43
C ILE A 8 -24.61 -29.93 -16.19
N ASP A 9 -25.28 -30.80 -16.96
CA ASP A 9 -24.61 -31.82 -17.79
C ASP A 9 -23.84 -31.23 -18.99
N LEU A 10 -24.34 -30.13 -19.58
CA LEU A 10 -23.65 -29.42 -20.67
C LEU A 10 -22.40 -28.68 -20.19
N LEU A 11 -22.41 -28.17 -18.95
CA LEU A 11 -21.26 -27.51 -18.34
C LEU A 11 -20.18 -28.51 -17.89
N MET A 12 -20.55 -29.72 -17.47
CA MET A 12 -19.59 -30.78 -17.13
C MET A 12 -18.89 -31.39 -18.35
N LYS A 13 -19.47 -31.29 -19.56
CA LYS A 13 -18.93 -31.95 -20.77
C LYS A 13 -18.02 -31.06 -21.63
N THR A 14 -17.71 -29.83 -21.20
CA THR A 14 -16.74 -28.97 -21.88
C THR A 14 -15.40 -29.00 -21.14
N GLY A 15 -14.32 -29.37 -21.85
CA GLY A 15 -12.96 -29.61 -21.31
C GLY A 15 -12.26 -28.42 -20.63
N SER A 16 -12.98 -27.33 -20.38
CA SER A 16 -12.58 -26.19 -19.56
C SER A 16 -12.52 -26.54 -18.06
N PHE A 17 -13.36 -27.46 -17.57
CA PHE A 17 -13.35 -27.86 -16.14
C PHE A 17 -12.08 -28.64 -15.73
N GLU A 18 -11.50 -29.46 -16.60
CA GLU A 18 -10.26 -30.19 -16.29
C GLU A 18 -9.04 -29.26 -16.19
N THR A 19 -9.05 -28.13 -16.90
CA THR A 19 -7.92 -27.20 -16.93
C THR A 19 -7.94 -26.28 -15.70
N ASP A 20 -9.13 -25.84 -15.30
CA ASP A 20 -9.33 -25.03 -14.10
C ASP A 20 -9.17 -25.85 -12.82
N THR A 21 -9.58 -27.13 -12.81
CA THR A 21 -9.35 -28.03 -11.66
C THR A 21 -7.88 -28.34 -11.44
N LYS A 22 -7.09 -28.60 -12.51
CA LYS A 22 -5.64 -28.82 -12.36
C LYS A 22 -4.90 -27.55 -11.89
N ARG A 23 -5.35 -26.37 -12.32
CA ARG A 23 -4.77 -25.09 -11.89
C ARG A 23 -5.16 -24.77 -10.44
N ALA A 24 -6.41 -25.04 -10.06
CA ALA A 24 -6.90 -24.94 -8.69
C ALA A 24 -6.18 -25.94 -7.76
N GLU A 25 -5.96 -27.18 -8.19
CA GLU A 25 -5.24 -28.20 -7.43
C GLU A 25 -3.77 -27.79 -7.21
N LYS A 26 -3.14 -27.16 -8.21
CA LYS A 26 -1.78 -26.63 -8.08
C LYS A 26 -1.71 -25.42 -7.15
N ALA A 27 -2.71 -24.53 -7.21
CA ALA A 27 -2.84 -23.41 -6.29
C ALA A 27 -3.10 -23.87 -4.86
N LEU A 28 -3.95 -24.90 -4.66
CA LEU A 28 -4.23 -25.52 -3.38
C LEU A 28 -2.99 -26.23 -2.81
N LYS A 29 -2.22 -26.97 -3.63
CA LYS A 29 -0.95 -27.58 -3.19
C LYS A 29 0.12 -26.55 -2.82
N GLN A 30 0.15 -25.40 -3.49
CA GLN A 30 1.04 -24.29 -3.12
C GLN A 30 0.58 -23.62 -1.83
N LEU A 31 -0.73 -23.40 -1.67
CA LEU A 31 -1.34 -22.90 -0.44
C LEU A 31 -1.14 -23.86 0.74
N GLU A 32 -1.24 -25.17 0.53
CA GLU A 32 -1.02 -26.20 1.55
C GLU A 32 0.43 -26.22 2.02
N LYS A 33 1.39 -26.02 1.11
CA LYS A 33 2.80 -25.80 1.48
C LYS A 33 2.98 -24.51 2.30
N THR A 34 2.36 -23.41 1.89
CA THR A 34 2.44 -22.14 2.62
C THR A 34 1.72 -22.19 3.98
N ALA A 35 0.62 -22.93 4.09
CA ALA A 35 -0.13 -23.12 5.33
C ALA A 35 0.59 -24.05 6.32
N ASN A 36 1.36 -25.03 5.85
CA ASN A 36 2.23 -25.85 6.70
C ASN A 36 3.38 -25.04 7.32
N ASP A 37 3.90 -24.02 6.63
CA ASP A 37 4.95 -23.14 7.16
C ASP A 37 4.43 -22.09 8.16
N VAL A 38 3.15 -21.70 8.07
CA VAL A 38 2.53 -20.66 8.92
C VAL A 38 1.82 -21.24 10.17
N GLY A 39 1.74 -22.57 10.29
CA GLY A 39 1.15 -23.27 11.44
C GLY A 39 -0.31 -23.67 11.21
N ARG A 40 -0.65 -24.88 11.66
CA ARG A 40 -1.86 -25.71 11.42
C ARG A 40 -3.26 -25.06 11.57
N VAL A 41 -3.38 -23.77 11.87
CA VAL A 41 -4.63 -23.08 12.24
C VAL A 41 -5.55 -22.81 11.04
N ILE A 42 -5.06 -22.90 9.81
CA ILE A 42 -5.83 -22.56 8.59
C ILE A 42 -6.57 -23.79 7.99
N SER A 43 -6.33 -25.00 8.48
CA SER A 43 -6.77 -26.23 7.80
C SER A 43 -8.28 -26.52 7.82
N THR A 44 -9.04 -26.02 8.80
CA THR A 44 -10.46 -26.40 8.98
C THR A 44 -11.45 -25.55 8.18
N ALA A 45 -11.10 -24.30 7.84
CA ALA A 45 -12.01 -23.41 7.10
C ALA A 45 -12.07 -23.70 5.59
N PHE A 46 -11.09 -24.42 5.03
CA PHE A 46 -10.97 -24.67 3.60
C PHE A 46 -11.72 -25.91 3.10
N ALA A 47 -12.17 -26.79 4.00
CA ALA A 47 -12.80 -28.06 3.64
C ALA A 47 -14.13 -27.91 2.86
N ALA A 48 -14.73 -26.71 2.85
CA ALA A 48 -15.99 -26.40 2.16
C ALA A 48 -15.86 -25.36 1.02
N ALA A 49 -14.63 -24.97 0.64
CA ALA A 49 -14.43 -23.91 -0.35
C ALA A 49 -14.73 -24.39 -1.78
N THR A 50 -15.63 -23.69 -2.48
CA THR A 50 -15.86 -23.89 -3.92
C THR A 50 -14.69 -23.33 -4.74
N ALA A 51 -14.58 -23.68 -6.03
CA ALA A 51 -13.53 -23.13 -6.91
C ALA A 51 -13.54 -21.59 -6.97
N ALA A 52 -14.73 -20.96 -6.94
CA ALA A 52 -14.87 -19.51 -6.86
C ALA A 52 -14.37 -18.96 -5.51
N THR A 53 -14.70 -19.63 -4.41
CA THR A 53 -14.20 -19.27 -3.07
C THR A 53 -12.68 -19.43 -2.98
N ALA A 54 -12.12 -20.50 -3.56
CA ALA A 54 -10.67 -20.73 -3.60
C ALA A 54 -9.95 -19.67 -4.44
N ALA A 55 -10.50 -19.27 -5.59
CA ALA A 55 -9.96 -18.19 -6.42
C ALA A 55 -9.99 -16.84 -5.69
N LEU A 56 -11.09 -16.53 -4.99
CA LEU A 56 -11.20 -15.33 -4.15
C LEU A 56 -10.18 -15.35 -3.01
N VAL A 57 -9.98 -16.50 -2.36
CA VAL A 57 -9.00 -16.63 -1.27
C VAL A 57 -7.58 -16.48 -1.78
N VAL A 58 -7.21 -17.11 -2.91
CA VAL A 58 -5.89 -16.94 -3.54
C VAL A 58 -5.66 -15.49 -3.97
N SER A 59 -6.67 -14.86 -4.57
CA SER A 59 -6.62 -13.44 -4.95
C SER A 59 -6.44 -12.54 -3.74
N SER A 60 -7.16 -12.80 -2.65
CA SER A 60 -7.04 -12.06 -1.38
C SER A 60 -5.66 -12.26 -0.75
N ALA A 61 -5.12 -13.48 -0.79
CA ALA A 61 -3.80 -13.79 -0.27
C ALA A 61 -2.68 -13.11 -1.09
N ASN A 62 -2.81 -13.08 -2.41
CA ASN A 62 -1.86 -12.37 -3.28
C ASN A 62 -1.91 -10.86 -3.05
N ALA A 63 -3.11 -10.27 -2.95
CA ALA A 63 -3.27 -8.86 -2.63
C ALA A 63 -2.68 -8.52 -1.25
N ALA A 64 -2.88 -9.38 -0.24
CA ALA A 64 -2.28 -9.22 1.08
C ALA A 64 -0.74 -9.30 1.04
N LYS A 65 -0.18 -10.22 0.25
CA LYS A 65 1.27 -10.36 0.07
C LYS A 65 1.89 -9.16 -0.64
N GLU A 66 1.25 -8.67 -1.69
CA GLU A 66 1.67 -7.46 -2.40
C GLU A 66 1.63 -6.24 -1.48
N MET A 67 0.53 -6.07 -0.74
CA MET A 67 0.41 -4.99 0.24
C MET A 67 1.46 -5.09 1.35
N SER A 68 1.78 -6.30 1.82
CA SER A 68 2.87 -6.51 2.79
C SER A 68 4.23 -6.15 2.20
N ASN A 69 4.50 -6.47 0.93
CA ASN A 69 5.74 -6.09 0.27
C ASN A 69 5.85 -4.58 0.09
N LEU A 70 4.78 -3.91 -0.36
CA LEU A 70 4.74 -2.45 -0.53
C LEU A 70 4.90 -1.74 0.82
N ALA A 71 4.25 -2.22 1.87
CA ALA A 71 4.44 -1.73 3.23
C ALA A 71 5.90 -1.88 3.69
N GLN A 72 6.51 -3.05 3.46
CA GLN A 72 7.90 -3.28 3.83
C GLN A 72 8.88 -2.36 3.07
N ILE A 73 8.68 -2.16 1.77
CA ILE A 73 9.55 -1.31 0.93
C ILE A 73 9.42 0.17 1.31
N SER A 74 8.20 0.61 1.64
CA SER A 74 7.90 1.96 2.13
C SER A 74 8.31 2.19 3.59
N GLY A 75 8.78 1.15 4.29
CA GLY A 75 9.11 1.21 5.72
C GLY A 75 7.90 1.40 6.63
N ALA A 76 6.69 1.12 6.12
CA ALA A 76 5.43 1.19 6.84
C ALA A 76 4.99 -0.17 7.38
N GLY A 77 4.16 -0.17 8.43
CA GLY A 77 3.41 -1.37 8.81
C GLY A 77 2.30 -1.66 7.80
N ALA A 78 1.93 -2.94 7.59
CA ALA A 78 0.88 -3.32 6.64
C ALA A 78 -0.46 -2.63 6.91
N GLU A 79 -0.86 -2.49 8.18
CA GLU A 79 -2.09 -1.80 8.58
C GLU A 79 -2.03 -0.29 8.31
N GLU A 80 -0.89 0.35 8.58
CA GLU A 80 -0.69 1.77 8.32
C GLU A 80 -0.74 2.05 6.81
N PHE A 81 -0.03 1.24 6.02
CA PHE A 81 -0.05 1.34 4.57
C PHE A 81 -1.45 1.14 4.01
N GLN A 82 -2.22 0.18 4.53
CA GLN A 82 -3.59 -0.07 4.08
C GLN A 82 -4.52 1.13 4.33
N LYS A 83 -4.41 1.78 5.50
CA LYS A 83 -5.18 3.00 5.81
C LYS A 83 -4.84 4.09 4.80
N PHE A 84 -3.55 4.32 4.58
CA PHE A 84 -3.14 5.31 3.60
C PHE A 84 -3.56 4.93 2.15
N ALA A 85 -3.48 3.67 1.78
CA ALA A 85 -3.95 3.21 0.46
C ALA A 85 -5.45 3.45 0.28
N ALA A 86 -6.26 3.30 1.34
CA ALA A 86 -7.69 3.60 1.29
C ALA A 86 -7.97 5.09 1.05
N GLY A 87 -7.28 5.98 1.79
CA GLY A 87 -7.41 7.43 1.60
C GLY A 87 -6.91 7.86 0.21
N ALA A 88 -5.71 7.44 -0.19
CA ALA A 88 -5.08 7.80 -1.46
C ALA A 88 -5.93 7.42 -2.70
N ARG A 89 -6.68 6.31 -2.63
CA ARG A 89 -7.61 5.91 -3.70
C ARG A 89 -8.72 6.94 -3.94
N THR A 90 -9.12 7.71 -2.94
CA THR A 90 -10.16 8.76 -3.08
C THR A 90 -9.72 9.90 -3.98
N VAL A 91 -8.41 10.11 -4.13
CA VAL A 91 -7.79 11.09 -5.03
C VAL A 91 -7.17 10.44 -6.26
N GLY A 92 -7.50 9.18 -6.54
CA GLY A 92 -7.05 8.47 -7.74
C GLY A 92 -5.64 7.87 -7.68
N ILE A 93 -5.00 7.85 -6.51
CA ILE A 93 -3.68 7.23 -6.34
C ILE A 93 -3.84 5.76 -5.97
N GLN A 94 -3.28 4.88 -6.80
CA GLN A 94 -3.26 3.44 -6.58
C GLN A 94 -2.18 3.04 -5.56
N GLN A 95 -2.33 1.86 -4.96
CA GLN A 95 -1.44 1.38 -3.90
C GLN A 95 0.01 1.22 -4.36
N GLU A 96 0.25 0.83 -5.61
CA GLU A 96 1.60 0.69 -6.18
C GLU A 96 2.27 2.05 -6.23
N LYS A 97 1.54 3.05 -6.77
CA LYS A 97 2.01 4.43 -6.86
C LYS A 97 2.23 5.06 -5.49
N LEU A 98 1.35 4.77 -4.52
CA LEU A 98 1.53 5.19 -3.14
C LEU A 98 2.79 4.58 -2.50
N GLY A 99 3.05 3.30 -2.80
CA GLY A 99 4.29 2.62 -2.40
C GLY A 99 5.52 3.31 -2.96
N ASP A 100 5.50 3.67 -4.24
CA ASP A 100 6.58 4.44 -4.88
C ASP A 100 6.77 5.81 -4.22
N ILE A 101 5.68 6.55 -3.96
CA ILE A 101 5.73 7.85 -3.26
C ILE A 101 6.42 7.72 -1.90
N PHE A 102 6.02 6.75 -1.08
CA PHE A 102 6.63 6.56 0.23
C PHE A 102 8.09 6.11 0.15
N LYS A 103 8.41 5.27 -0.83
CA LYS A 103 9.79 4.84 -1.10
C LYS A 103 10.67 6.02 -1.48
N ASP A 104 10.28 6.80 -2.49
CA ASP A 104 11.03 7.95 -3.00
C ASP A 104 11.21 9.01 -1.89
N PHE A 105 10.14 9.28 -1.14
CA PHE A 105 10.20 10.20 -0.01
C PHE A 105 11.22 9.73 1.05
N ARG A 106 11.21 8.44 1.39
CA ARG A 106 12.16 7.85 2.35
C ARG A 106 13.60 7.88 1.81
N GLU A 107 13.79 7.67 0.52
CA GLU A 107 15.11 7.81 -0.13
C GLU A 107 15.63 9.24 -0.03
N LYS A 108 14.78 10.25 -0.23
CA LYS A 108 15.16 11.67 -0.10
C LYS A 108 15.44 12.09 1.34
N VAL A 109 14.67 11.59 2.29
CA VAL A 109 14.97 11.76 3.73
C VAL A 109 16.32 11.12 4.05
N GLY A 110 16.59 9.91 3.54
CA GLY A 110 17.86 9.21 3.72
C GLY A 110 19.05 9.96 3.11
N GLU A 111 18.90 10.48 1.89
CA GLU A 111 19.90 11.30 1.19
C GLU A 111 20.30 12.52 2.03
N PHE A 112 19.30 13.21 2.59
CA PHE A 112 19.52 14.35 3.47
C PHE A 112 20.19 13.95 4.79
N VAL A 113 19.75 12.88 5.43
CA VAL A 113 20.37 12.41 6.69
C VAL A 113 21.84 12.00 6.47
N GLN A 114 22.16 11.43 5.31
CA GLN A 114 23.52 10.96 5.02
C GLN A 114 24.46 12.08 4.56
N THR A 115 23.98 13.05 3.78
CA THR A 115 24.84 14.04 3.09
C THR A 115 24.56 15.48 3.48
N GLY A 116 23.41 15.76 4.11
CA GLY A 116 22.88 17.11 4.31
C GLY A 116 22.32 17.77 3.03
N GLY A 117 22.34 17.05 1.90
CA GLY A 117 21.87 17.53 0.59
C GLY A 117 20.54 16.91 0.15
N GLY A 118 20.23 17.00 -1.14
CA GLY A 118 19.04 16.40 -1.73
C GLY A 118 17.77 17.25 -1.61
N GLY A 119 16.63 16.68 -2.02
CA GLY A 119 15.34 17.38 -2.12
C GLY A 119 14.83 17.97 -0.80
N MET A 120 15.29 17.43 0.34
CA MET A 120 14.89 17.88 1.66
C MET A 120 15.72 19.06 2.19
N ARG A 121 16.84 19.41 1.54
CA ARG A 121 17.73 20.48 2.00
C ARG A 121 17.02 21.82 2.10
N ASP A 122 16.30 22.21 1.05
CA ASP A 122 15.63 23.51 0.99
C ASP A 122 14.56 23.64 2.09
N PHE A 123 13.89 22.54 2.44
CA PHE A 123 12.98 22.50 3.59
C PHE A 123 13.70 22.80 4.90
N PHE A 124 14.86 22.16 5.15
CA PHE A 124 15.61 22.39 6.39
C PHE A 124 16.30 23.75 6.47
N GLU A 125 16.65 24.35 5.34
CA GLU A 125 17.24 25.68 5.30
C GLU A 125 16.19 26.79 5.43
N GLN A 126 15.02 26.64 4.81
CA GLN A 126 14.04 27.73 4.67
C GLN A 126 12.81 27.58 5.55
N ILE A 127 12.39 26.35 5.85
CA ILE A 127 11.12 26.06 6.53
C ILE A 127 11.36 25.63 7.97
N ALA A 128 12.24 24.64 8.18
CA ALA A 128 12.47 24.04 9.48
C ALA A 128 12.82 25.05 10.61
N PRO A 129 13.62 26.11 10.37
CA PRO A 129 13.91 27.13 11.39
C PRO A 129 12.67 27.93 11.81
N LYS A 130 11.67 28.08 10.93
CA LYS A 130 10.43 28.82 11.21
C LYS A 130 9.47 28.03 12.09
N VAL A 131 9.51 26.70 11.99
CA VAL A 131 8.57 25.80 12.70
C VAL A 131 9.21 25.04 13.86
N GLY A 132 10.53 25.15 14.01
CA GLY A 132 11.31 24.59 15.12
C GLY A 132 11.53 23.08 15.02
N ILE A 133 11.67 22.53 13.80
CA ILE A 133 11.91 21.10 13.58
C ILE A 133 13.36 20.84 13.16
N THR A 134 13.89 19.68 13.50
CA THR A 134 15.24 19.23 13.11
C THR A 134 15.17 17.91 12.35
N ALA A 135 16.27 17.56 11.68
CA ALA A 135 16.40 16.29 10.94
C ALA A 135 16.10 15.06 11.81
N ASP A 136 16.41 15.17 13.10
CA ASP A 136 16.22 14.14 14.11
C ASP A 136 14.74 13.75 14.27
N ALA A 137 13.81 14.68 14.02
CA ALA A 137 12.37 14.41 14.08
C ALA A 137 11.90 13.43 12.99
N PHE A 138 12.65 13.34 11.88
CA PHE A 138 12.37 12.40 10.79
C PHE A 138 13.11 11.07 10.96
N ARG A 139 14.06 10.97 11.90
CA ARG A 139 14.74 9.71 12.17
C ARG A 139 13.76 8.72 12.78
N ASN A 140 13.77 7.49 12.25
CA ASN A 140 12.92 6.37 12.66
C ASN A 140 11.42 6.52 12.33
N LEU A 141 11.01 7.51 11.54
CA LEU A 141 9.65 7.56 11.02
C LEU A 141 9.48 6.60 9.83
N SER A 142 8.30 5.99 9.72
CA SER A 142 7.90 5.30 8.50
C SER A 142 7.71 6.29 7.35
N GLY A 143 7.76 5.83 6.09
CA GLY A 143 7.48 6.68 4.93
C GLY A 143 6.18 7.50 5.05
N PRO A 144 5.04 6.89 5.43
CA PRO A 144 3.78 7.61 5.66
C PRO A 144 3.86 8.64 6.78
N GLN A 145 4.51 8.31 7.91
CA GLN A 145 4.65 9.23 9.04
C GLN A 145 5.55 10.42 8.72
N ALA A 146 6.65 10.15 8.02
CA ALA A 146 7.58 11.17 7.57
C ALA A 146 6.90 12.13 6.58
N LEU A 147 6.14 11.59 5.62
CA LEU A 147 5.35 12.40 4.68
C LEU A 147 4.31 13.26 5.42
N GLN A 148 3.57 12.67 6.37
CA GLN A 148 2.56 13.40 7.15
C GLN A 148 3.22 14.55 7.94
N LEU A 149 4.30 14.25 8.67
CA LEU A 149 5.02 15.26 9.44
C LEU A 149 5.56 16.38 8.55
N TYR A 150 6.04 16.04 7.36
CA TYR A 150 6.51 17.02 6.39
C TYR A 150 5.40 17.98 5.98
N VAL A 151 4.22 17.47 5.59
CA VAL A 151 3.06 18.31 5.24
C VAL A 151 2.62 19.17 6.42
N ASP A 152 2.55 18.60 7.63
CA ASP A 152 2.17 19.34 8.84
C ASP A 152 3.11 20.52 9.08
N MET A 153 4.42 20.35 8.84
CA MET A 153 5.40 21.43 8.96
C MET A 153 5.27 22.49 7.88
N LEU A 154 4.97 22.11 6.63
CA LEU A 154 4.68 23.07 5.56
C LEU A 154 3.41 23.89 5.88
N GLN A 155 2.36 23.23 6.36
CA GLN A 155 1.11 23.88 6.79
C GLN A 155 1.37 24.83 7.97
N LYS A 156 2.11 24.38 8.98
CA LYS A 156 2.47 25.20 10.16
C LYS A 156 3.33 26.41 9.80
N ALA A 157 4.17 26.30 8.77
CA ALA A 157 4.96 27.41 8.24
C ALA A 157 4.13 28.41 7.42
N GLY A 158 2.84 28.12 7.18
CA GLY A 158 1.92 29.02 6.48
C GLY A 158 2.12 29.05 4.96
N LEU A 159 2.65 27.97 4.37
CA LEU A 159 2.84 27.89 2.92
C LEU A 159 1.49 27.89 2.19
N SER A 160 1.47 28.46 0.99
CA SER A 160 0.35 28.28 0.06
C SER A 160 0.33 26.86 -0.51
N GLN A 161 -0.80 26.42 -1.05
CA GLN A 161 -0.92 25.11 -1.69
C GLN A 161 0.11 24.90 -2.81
N GLU A 162 0.35 25.92 -3.63
CA GLU A 162 1.35 25.87 -4.71
C GLU A 162 2.78 25.65 -4.17
N GLN A 163 3.12 26.33 -3.07
CA GLN A 163 4.40 26.13 -2.41
C GLN A 163 4.50 24.73 -1.82
N MET A 164 3.43 24.24 -1.17
CA MET A 164 3.40 22.88 -0.64
C MET A 164 3.61 21.84 -1.74
N SER A 165 2.94 21.99 -2.88
CA SER A 165 3.16 21.16 -4.08
C SER A 165 4.62 21.16 -4.49
N PHE A 166 5.24 22.32 -4.64
CA PHE A 166 6.65 22.40 -5.03
C PHE A 166 7.57 21.61 -4.07
N TYR A 167 7.40 21.78 -2.77
CA TYR A 167 8.20 21.08 -1.76
C TYR A 167 7.91 19.57 -1.70
N LEU A 168 6.68 19.16 -1.96
CA LEU A 168 6.31 17.75 -1.97
C LEU A 168 6.78 17.03 -3.23
N GLU A 169 6.63 17.65 -4.40
CA GLU A 169 7.09 17.09 -5.68
C GLU A 169 8.62 16.98 -5.75
N SER A 170 9.37 17.82 -5.02
CA SER A 170 10.82 17.67 -4.90
C SER A 170 11.24 16.44 -4.07
N MET A 171 10.32 15.92 -3.25
CA MET A 171 10.53 14.76 -2.39
C MET A 171 10.02 13.46 -3.03
N ALA A 172 8.87 13.50 -3.68
CA ALA A 172 8.32 12.39 -4.44
C ALA A 172 7.30 12.88 -5.47
N SER A 173 7.29 12.25 -6.65
CA SER A 173 6.38 12.63 -7.72
C SER A 173 4.93 12.28 -7.41
N ASP A 174 3.99 13.09 -7.90
CA ASP A 174 2.53 12.91 -7.79
C ASP A 174 1.99 13.06 -6.35
N THR A 175 2.77 13.69 -5.49
CA THR A 175 2.38 13.99 -4.10
C THR A 175 1.38 15.13 -3.98
N THR A 176 1.27 16.00 -4.99
CA THR A 176 0.30 17.11 -5.02
C THR A 176 -1.13 16.63 -4.83
N ALA A 177 -1.50 15.50 -5.42
CA ALA A 177 -2.85 14.94 -5.28
C ALA A 177 -3.15 14.47 -3.85
N LEU A 178 -2.13 14.17 -3.04
CA LEU A 178 -2.30 13.78 -1.63
C LEU A 178 -2.47 14.97 -0.69
N ILE A 179 -2.13 16.20 -1.11
CA ILE A 179 -2.19 17.40 -0.25
C ILE A 179 -3.55 17.53 0.45
N PRO A 180 -4.72 17.47 -0.25
CA PRO A 180 -6.01 17.64 0.41
C PRO A 180 -6.28 16.60 1.50
N LEU A 181 -5.68 15.42 1.39
CA LEU A 181 -5.85 14.34 2.34
C LEU A 181 -4.90 14.42 3.53
N LEU A 182 -3.69 14.97 3.30
CA LEU A 182 -2.63 15.12 4.28
C LEU A 182 -2.78 16.38 5.14
N LEU A 183 -3.57 17.36 4.72
CA LEU A 183 -3.90 18.52 5.55
C LEU A 183 -4.60 18.12 6.86
N ASP A 184 -4.54 19.01 7.85
CA ASP A 184 -5.18 18.86 9.16
C ASP A 184 -4.77 17.58 9.91
N GLY A 185 -3.51 17.17 9.76
CA GLY A 185 -2.94 15.98 10.39
C GLY A 185 -3.30 14.66 9.71
N GLY A 186 -3.72 14.71 8.44
CA GLY A 186 -4.01 13.51 7.66
C GLY A 186 -5.33 12.85 8.02
N LYS A 187 -6.31 13.62 8.53
CA LYS A 187 -7.63 13.07 8.93
C LYS A 187 -8.37 12.42 7.77
N ALA A 188 -8.21 12.95 6.56
CA ALA A 188 -8.82 12.39 5.36
C ALA A 188 -7.99 11.25 4.73
N MET A 189 -6.78 11.00 5.26
CA MET A 189 -5.92 9.90 4.84
C MET A 189 -6.14 8.58 5.60
N LYS A 190 -6.78 8.61 6.78
CA LYS A 190 -6.89 7.49 7.73
C LYS A 190 -8.34 7.06 7.94
#